data_AF-A0A3N5QDZ7-F1
#
_entry.id   AF-A0A3N5QDZ7-F1
#
_cell.length_a   1.000
_cell.length_b   1.000
_cell.length_c   1.000
_cell.angle_alpha   90.00
_cell.angle_beta   90.00
_cell.angle_gamma   90.00
#
_symmetry.space_group_name_H-M   'P 1'
#
loop_
_entity.id
_entity.type
_entity.pdbx_description
1 polymer ?
#
loop_
_entity_poly.entity_id
_entity_poly.type
_entity_poly.pdbx_seq_one_letter_code
_entity_poly.pdbx_strand_id
1 'polypeptide(L)'
;MKHLIRFFSAFFLALTLLTAVGCASTQKQEGSGEYVDDSVITSKVKAAILEEPALSSAEINVETFKGIVQLSGFVSSRADINKAVAVARGVGGVKSVKNDMRLK
;
A
#
# COMPACT_ATOMS: atom_id res chain seq x y z
N MET A 1 -6.06 -52.01 -26.77
CA MET A 1 -5.72 -51.47 -25.44
C MET A 1 -4.23 -51.06 -25.26
N LYS A 2 -3.42 -50.93 -26.32
CA LYS A 2 -2.01 -50.45 -26.21
C LYS A 2 -1.80 -49.01 -26.71
N HIS A 3 -2.70 -48.49 -27.54
CA HIS A 3 -2.67 -47.10 -28.01
C HIS A 3 -3.29 -46.09 -27.03
N LEU A 4 -4.20 -46.54 -26.15
CA LEU A 4 -4.83 -45.69 -25.14
C LEU A 4 -3.85 -45.28 -24.03
N ILE A 5 -2.87 -46.14 -23.71
CA ILE A 5 -1.83 -45.90 -22.70
C ILE A 5 -0.72 -44.97 -23.26
N ARG A 6 -0.40 -45.07 -24.56
CA ARG A 6 0.58 -44.16 -25.22
C ARG A 6 0.04 -42.73 -25.36
N PHE A 7 -1.27 -42.58 -25.58
CA PHE A 7 -1.93 -41.27 -25.60
C PHE A 7 -1.97 -40.61 -24.22
N PHE A 8 -2.22 -41.39 -23.16
CA PHE A 8 -2.22 -40.89 -21.79
C PHE A 8 -0.83 -40.41 -21.34
N SER A 9 0.24 -41.11 -21.77
CA SER A 9 1.62 -40.75 -21.42
C SER A 9 2.15 -39.52 -22.18
N ALA A 10 1.60 -39.21 -23.36
CA ALA A 10 1.95 -38.01 -24.13
C ALA A 10 1.18 -36.77 -23.65
N PHE A 11 -0.04 -36.96 -23.13
CA PHE A 11 -0.87 -35.88 -22.62
C PHE A 11 -0.35 -35.31 -21.29
N PHE A 12 0.24 -36.17 -20.44
CA PHE A 12 0.79 -35.74 -19.14
C PHE A 12 2.11 -34.96 -19.25
N LEU A 13 2.84 -35.10 -20.36
CA LEU A 13 4.13 -34.42 -20.57
C LEU A 13 3.99 -33.01 -21.15
N ALA A 14 2.87 -32.70 -21.80
CA ALA A 14 2.64 -31.39 -22.42
C ALA A 14 2.04 -30.35 -21.45
N LEU A 15 1.43 -30.79 -20.35
CA LEU A 15 0.73 -29.90 -19.41
C LEU A 15 1.68 -29.19 -18.42
N THR A 16 2.93 -29.61 -18.31
CA THR A 16 3.92 -29.03 -17.38
C THR A 16 4.65 -27.79 -17.92
N LEU A 17 4.45 -27.42 -19.19
CA LEU A 17 5.13 -26.27 -19.82
C LEU A 17 4.36 -24.94 -19.73
N LEU A 18 3.13 -24.92 -19.21
CA LEU A 18 2.28 -23.72 -19.22
C LEU A 18 2.34 -22.85 -17.95
N THR A 19 3.08 -23.25 -16.90
CA THR A 19 3.16 -22.49 -15.64
C THR A 19 4.25 -21.42 -15.62
N ALA A 20 4.99 -21.22 -16.71
CA ALA A 20 6.10 -20.27 -16.78
C ALA A 20 5.71 -18.85 -17.25
N VAL A 21 4.44 -18.46 -17.23
CA VAL A 21 4.04 -17.05 -17.40
C VAL A 21 4.01 -16.40 -16.02
N GLY A 22 5.21 -16.18 -15.45
CA GLY A 22 5.38 -15.26 -14.34
C GLY A 22 5.23 -13.84 -14.88
N CYS A 23 4.24 -13.08 -14.39
CA CYS A 23 4.17 -11.65 -14.65
C CYS A 23 5.45 -11.00 -14.09
N ALA A 24 6.37 -10.62 -14.97
CA ALA A 24 7.49 -9.77 -14.58
C ALA A 24 6.91 -8.45 -14.08
N SER A 25 7.06 -8.18 -12.79
CA SER A 25 6.73 -6.92 -12.15
C SER A 25 7.39 -5.78 -12.92
N THR A 26 6.59 -4.91 -13.53
CA THR A 26 7.06 -3.67 -14.17
C THR A 26 7.76 -2.83 -13.10
N GLN A 27 9.08 -2.69 -13.19
CA GLN A 27 9.81 -1.68 -12.42
C GLN A 27 9.35 -0.30 -12.88
N LYS A 28 8.60 0.38 -12.01
CA LYS A 28 8.22 1.77 -12.19
C LYS A 28 9.49 2.62 -12.12
N GLN A 29 9.89 3.16 -13.27
CA GLN A 29 11.07 4.00 -13.40
C GLN A 29 10.79 5.38 -12.80
N GLU A 30 11.40 5.67 -11.66
CA GLU A 30 11.33 6.99 -11.03
C GLU A 30 12.51 7.86 -11.51
N GLY A 31 12.16 9.00 -12.10
CA GLY A 31 13.11 9.96 -12.66
C GLY A 31 13.97 10.63 -11.58
N SER A 32 15.19 10.96 -11.98
CA SER A 32 16.26 11.56 -11.18
C SER A 32 15.80 12.72 -10.28
N GLY A 33 15.66 12.41 -9.01
CA GLY A 33 15.38 13.27 -7.87
C GLY A 33 15.02 12.31 -6.75
N GLU A 34 15.49 12.54 -5.53
CA GLU A 34 15.16 11.70 -4.37
C GLU A 34 13.66 11.85 -4.02
N TYR A 35 12.79 11.36 -4.89
CA TYR A 35 11.37 11.25 -4.66
C TYR A 35 11.19 9.88 -4.03
N VAL A 36 11.01 9.87 -2.71
CA VAL A 36 10.43 8.69 -2.06
C VAL A 36 9.05 8.50 -2.68
N ASP A 37 8.80 7.36 -3.33
CA ASP A 37 7.51 7.05 -3.94
C ASP A 37 6.38 7.35 -2.92
N ASP A 38 5.36 8.10 -3.34
CA ASP A 38 4.24 8.51 -2.48
C ASP A 38 3.53 7.30 -1.83
N SER A 39 3.56 6.13 -2.47
CA SER A 39 3.04 4.88 -1.91
C SER A 39 3.85 4.40 -0.70
N VAL A 40 5.16 4.62 -0.69
CA VAL A 40 6.04 4.34 0.46
C VAL A 40 5.73 5.34 1.59
N ILE A 41 5.58 6.62 1.28
CA ILE A 41 5.16 7.63 2.27
C ILE A 41 3.81 7.26 2.86
N THR A 42 2.82 6.95 2.01
CA THR A 42 1.47 6.54 2.43
C THR A 42 1.53 5.33 3.36
N SER A 43 2.30 4.31 3.01
CA SER A 43 2.41 3.09 3.80
C SER A 43 3.05 3.36 5.16
N LYS A 44 4.11 4.18 5.22
CA LYS A 44 4.76 4.60 6.47
C LYS A 44 3.82 5.41 7.36
N VAL A 45 3.05 6.34 6.79
CA VAL A 45 2.06 7.12 7.56
C VAL A 45 0.96 6.23 8.11
N LYS A 46 0.42 5.29 7.31
CA LYS A 46 -0.56 4.31 7.80
C LYS A 46 -0.01 3.48 8.95
N ALA A 47 1.21 2.96 8.81
CA ALA A 47 1.86 2.20 9.88
C ALA A 47 2.03 3.03 11.16
N ALA A 48 2.56 4.25 11.04
CA ALA A 48 2.77 5.13 12.19
C ALA A 48 1.45 5.51 12.90
N ILE A 49 0.36 5.69 12.16
CA ILE A 49 -0.97 5.93 12.76
C ILE A 49 -1.49 4.69 13.49
N LEU A 50 -1.30 3.49 12.92
CA LEU A 50 -1.70 2.24 13.56
C LEU A 50 -0.91 1.93 14.84
N GLU A 51 0.34 2.38 14.89
CA GLU A 51 1.21 2.25 16.08
C GLU A 51 0.88 3.26 17.19
N GLU A 52 0.10 4.31 16.92
CA GLU A 52 -0.29 5.31 17.92
C GLU A 52 -1.53 4.83 18.70
N PRO A 53 -1.39 4.50 20.01
CA PRO A 53 -2.49 3.91 20.78
C PRO A 53 -3.73 4.80 20.86
N ALA A 54 -3.54 6.13 20.88
CA ALA A 54 -4.63 7.10 20.91
C ALA A 54 -5.49 7.09 19.63
N LEU A 55 -4.97 6.56 18.51
CA LEU A 55 -5.64 6.53 17.21
C LEU A 55 -6.14 5.13 16.82
N SER A 56 -5.91 4.12 17.65
CA SER A 56 -6.19 2.71 17.35
C SER A 56 -7.64 2.39 16.97
N SER A 57 -8.60 3.17 17.46
CA SER A 57 -10.03 3.01 17.16
C SER A 57 -10.55 4.00 16.11
N ALA A 58 -9.68 4.86 15.56
CA ALA A 58 -10.06 5.89 14.62
C ALA A 58 -10.13 5.35 13.18
N GLU A 59 -11.13 5.79 12.43
CA GLU A 59 -11.30 5.45 11.02
C GLU A 59 -10.56 6.50 10.18
N ILE A 60 -9.23 6.38 10.08
CA ILE A 60 -8.39 7.35 9.36
C ILE A 60 -7.95 6.77 8.01
N ASN A 61 -8.31 7.45 6.93
CA ASN A 61 -7.76 7.19 5.60
C ASN A 61 -6.57 8.10 5.32
N VAL A 62 -5.60 7.57 4.56
CA VAL A 62 -4.35 8.24 4.22
C VAL A 62 -4.10 8.10 2.73
N GLU A 63 -3.94 9.24 2.07
CA GLU A 63 -3.54 9.34 0.66
C GLU A 63 -2.36 10.30 0.55
N THR A 64 -1.41 10.03 -0.35
CA THR A 64 -0.26 10.91 -0.56
C THR A 64 -0.09 11.21 -2.04
N PHE A 65 0.19 12.47 -2.36
CA PHE A 65 0.52 12.91 -3.71
C PHE A 65 1.60 13.99 -3.68
N LYS A 66 2.71 13.75 -4.37
CA LYS A 66 3.90 14.61 -4.43
C LYS A 66 4.43 15.02 -3.04
N GLY A 67 4.37 14.10 -2.07
CA GLY A 67 4.74 14.32 -0.67
C GLY A 67 3.72 15.11 0.16
N ILE A 68 2.54 15.40 -0.38
CA ILE A 68 1.43 16.00 0.37
C ILE A 68 0.54 14.87 0.87
N VAL A 69 0.45 14.72 2.19
CA VAL A 69 -0.40 13.70 2.82
C VAL A 69 -1.77 14.30 3.11
N GLN A 70 -2.83 13.64 2.67
CA GLN A 70 -4.20 13.94 3.06
C GLN A 70 -4.67 12.93 4.11
N LEU A 71 -5.13 13.44 5.24
CA LEU A 71 -5.79 12.66 6.28
C LEU A 71 -7.30 12.91 6.22
N SER A 72 -8.10 11.85 6.14
CA SER A 72 -9.56 11.92 6.11
C SER A 72 -10.20 10.82 6.97
N GLY A 73 -11.52 10.86 7.13
CA GLY A 73 -12.27 9.91 7.97
C GLY A 73 -12.73 10.50 9.30
N PHE A 74 -12.95 9.66 10.31
CA PHE A 74 -13.61 10.03 11.56
C PHE A 74 -12.74 9.74 12.80
N VAL A 75 -12.72 10.69 13.73
CA VAL A 75 -11.97 10.61 14.99
C VAL A 75 -12.82 11.10 16.17
N SER A 76 -12.48 10.66 17.39
CA SER A 76 -13.30 10.90 18.58
C SER A 76 -13.07 12.27 19.22
N SER A 77 -11.93 12.92 18.99
CA SER A 77 -11.63 14.21 19.59
C SER A 77 -10.73 15.10 18.73
N ARG A 78 -10.70 16.40 19.06
CA ARG A 78 -9.76 17.34 18.45
C ARG A 78 -8.31 16.99 18.80
N ALA A 79 -8.07 16.39 19.97
CA ALA A 79 -6.75 15.92 20.35
C ALA A 79 -6.26 14.81 19.40
N ASP A 80 -7.14 13.91 19.00
CA ASP A 80 -6.83 12.83 18.05
C ASP A 80 -6.53 13.38 16.66
N ILE A 81 -7.29 14.39 16.19
CA ILE A 81 -6.96 15.13 14.96
C ILE A 81 -5.52 15.66 15.02
N ASN A 82 -5.19 16.36 16.10
CA ASN A 82 -3.89 16.99 16.26
C ASN A 82 -2.78 15.93 16.34
N LYS A 83 -3.05 14.81 17.02
CA LYS A 83 -2.13 13.69 17.13
C LYS A 83 -1.87 13.04 15.77
N ALA A 84 -2.91 12.72 15.01
CA ALA A 84 -2.77 12.14 13.68
C ALA A 84 -1.99 13.04 12.72
N VAL A 85 -2.24 14.36 12.75
CA VAL A 85 -1.45 15.33 11.98
C VAL A 85 0.01 15.35 12.41
N ALA A 86 0.29 15.29 13.71
CA ALA A 86 1.66 15.27 14.22
C ALA A 86 2.41 13.99 13.82
N VAL A 87 1.76 12.83 13.95
CA VAL A 87 2.29 11.53 13.52
C VAL A 87 2.63 11.55 12.02
N ALA A 88 1.69 12.00 11.18
CA ALA A 88 1.92 12.07 9.74
C ALA A 88 3.09 13.00 9.37
N ARG A 89 3.22 14.16 10.03
CA ARG A 89 4.34 15.09 9.81
C ARG A 89 5.71 14.52 10.21
N GLY A 90 5.74 13.58 11.16
CA GLY A 90 6.97 12.94 11.59
C GLY A 90 7.55 11.95 10.58
N VAL A 91 6.77 11.54 9.57
CA VAL A 91 7.20 10.58 8.56
C VAL A 91 8.11 11.25 7.53
N GLY A 92 9.30 10.68 7.34
CA GLY A 92 10.25 11.16 6.34
C GLY A 92 9.67 11.14 4.91
N GLY A 93 9.88 12.23 4.17
CA GLY A 93 9.32 12.44 2.82
C GLY A 93 8.02 13.25 2.80
N VAL A 94 7.35 13.41 3.94
CA VAL A 94 6.16 14.27 4.05
C VAL A 94 6.56 15.73 3.97
N LYS A 95 6.04 16.44 2.98
CA LYS A 95 6.26 17.89 2.77
C LYS A 95 5.20 18.73 3.46
N SER A 96 3.95 18.27 3.43
CA SER A 96 2.84 18.92 4.12
C SER A 96 1.72 17.92 4.41
N VAL A 97 0.85 18.29 5.35
CA VAL A 97 -0.31 17.49 5.74
C VAL A 97 -1.57 18.33 5.60
N LYS A 98 -2.52 17.84 4.80
CA LYS A 98 -3.88 18.36 4.68
C LYS A 98 -4.80 17.54 5.59
N ASN A 99 -5.55 18.24 6.44
CA ASN A 99 -6.49 17.61 7.36
C ASN A 99 -7.92 17.82 6.87
N ASP A 100 -8.56 16.74 6.43
CA ASP A 100 -9.96 16.68 6.04
C ASP A 100 -10.78 15.74 6.97
N MET A 101 -10.23 15.35 8.13
CA MET A 101 -10.92 14.51 9.12
C MET A 101 -12.10 15.22 9.79
N ARG A 102 -13.06 14.43 10.26
CA ARG A 102 -14.27 14.89 10.95
C ARG A 102 -14.34 14.30 12.35
N LEU A 103 -14.97 15.04 13.27
CA LEU A 103 -15.33 14.50 14.57
C LEU A 103 -16.56 13.60 14.41
N LYS A 104 -16.58 12.48 15.14
CA LYS A 104 -17.73 11.59 15.22
C LYS A 104 -18.87 12.19 16.02
#